data_AF-A0A7V8VY75-F1
#
_entry.id   AF-A0A7V8VY75-F1
#
_cell.length_a   1.000
_cell.length_b   1.000
_cell.length_c   1.000
_cell.angle_alpha   90.00
_cell.angle_beta   90.00
_cell.angle_gamma   90.00
#
_symmetry.space_group_name_H-M   'P 1'
#
loop_
_entity.id
_entity.type
_entity.pdbx_description
1 polymer ?
#
loop_
_entity_poly.entity_id
_entity_poly.type
_entity_poly.pdbx_seq_one_letter_code
_entity_poly.pdbx_strand_id
1 'polypeptide(L)'
;MPEGEIVFPNEPLLRVTAPFIQALLLESGLLRIVGVSTLIATKAARLAIAAGGRPISDFGLRRAHDPHLAARSGYIGGCASTSFVAAAMEYDMPAAGTVPHALIQAFRNELTAFRAIATSLPSYSLLLDTYDVTTGIRHAVRAAREASTSHGHVLA
;
A
#
# COMPACT_ATOMS: atom_id res chain seq x y z
N MET A 1 -16.53 -12.32 -17.29
CA MET A 1 -16.88 -10.95 -16.85
C MET A 1 -15.61 -10.10 -16.88
N PRO A 2 -15.65 -8.83 -17.31
CA PRO A 2 -14.52 -7.91 -17.19
C PRO A 2 -14.09 -7.68 -15.73
N GLU A 3 -12.82 -7.36 -15.49
CA GLU A 3 -12.35 -6.98 -14.14
C GLU A 3 -12.91 -5.62 -13.72
N GLY A 4 -13.21 -5.46 -12.43
CA GLY A 4 -13.80 -4.24 -11.87
C GLY A 4 -15.34 -4.23 -11.85
N GLU A 5 -15.99 -5.16 -12.56
CA GLU A 5 -17.44 -5.33 -12.51
C GLU A 5 -17.94 -5.86 -11.16
N ILE A 6 -19.16 -5.48 -10.80
CA ILE A 6 -19.83 -5.97 -9.60
C ILE A 6 -20.42 -7.35 -9.89
N VAL A 7 -20.17 -8.27 -8.97
CA VAL A 7 -20.62 -9.66 -9.02
C VAL A 7 -21.50 -10.01 -7.83
N PHE A 8 -22.47 -10.89 -8.04
CA PHE A 8 -23.36 -11.45 -7.03
C PHE A 8 -23.22 -12.99 -6.90
N PRO A 9 -23.69 -13.58 -5.79
CA PRO A 9 -23.68 -15.03 -5.62
C PRO A 9 -24.49 -15.75 -6.70
N ASN A 10 -24.04 -16.96 -7.08
CA ASN A 10 -24.69 -17.87 -8.02
C ASN A 10 -24.69 -17.44 -9.49
N GLU A 11 -23.81 -16.52 -9.89
CA GLU A 11 -23.59 -16.18 -11.30
C GLU A 11 -22.17 -16.55 -11.77
N PRO A 12 -21.98 -16.91 -13.05
CA PRO A 12 -20.68 -17.33 -13.56
C PRO A 12 -19.74 -16.14 -13.82
N LEU A 13 -18.58 -16.11 -13.17
CA LEU A 13 -17.54 -15.10 -13.43
C LEU A 13 -16.70 -15.41 -14.67
N LEU A 14 -16.37 -16.68 -14.84
CA LEU A 14 -15.53 -17.22 -15.90
C LEU A 14 -16.15 -18.52 -16.42
N ARG A 15 -16.14 -18.69 -17.74
CA ARG A 15 -16.50 -19.95 -18.40
C ARG A 15 -15.30 -20.41 -19.22
N VAL A 16 -14.88 -21.65 -19.01
CA VAL A 16 -13.76 -22.27 -19.74
C VAL A 16 -14.32 -23.41 -20.58
N THR A 17 -13.99 -23.41 -21.88
CA THR A 17 -14.31 -24.51 -22.81
C THR A 17 -12.99 -25.14 -23.23
N ALA A 18 -12.74 -26.38 -22.79
CA ALA A 18 -11.52 -27.13 -23.08
C ALA A 18 -11.77 -28.63 -23.01
N PRO A 19 -10.88 -29.47 -23.59
CA PRO A 19 -10.87 -30.92 -23.32
C PRO A 19 -10.80 -31.21 -21.82
N PHE A 20 -11.48 -32.29 -21.39
CA PHE A 20 -11.70 -32.60 -19.97
C PHE A 20 -10.43 -32.51 -19.10
N ILE A 21 -9.34 -33.16 -19.51
CA ILE A 21 -8.08 -33.19 -18.74
C ILE A 21 -7.48 -31.77 -18.62
N GLN A 22 -7.56 -30.96 -19.68
CA GLN A 22 -7.04 -29.59 -19.66
C GLN A 22 -7.87 -28.70 -18.74
N ALA A 23 -9.21 -28.83 -18.78
CA ALA A 23 -10.09 -28.11 -17.88
C ALA A 23 -9.80 -28.41 -16.40
N LEU A 24 -9.61 -29.71 -16.07
CA LEU A 24 -9.31 -30.16 -14.70
C LEU A 24 -7.98 -29.62 -14.19
N LEU A 25 -6.94 -29.56 -15.04
CA LEU A 25 -5.63 -29.01 -14.67
C LEU A 25 -5.68 -27.51 -14.34
N LEU A 26 -6.57 -26.76 -15.00
CA LEU A 26 -6.70 -25.32 -14.79
C LEU A 26 -7.57 -24.96 -13.58
N GLU A 27 -8.47 -25.85 -13.16
CA GLU A 27 -9.52 -25.58 -12.18
C GLU A 27 -8.98 -24.96 -10.87
N SER A 28 -8.05 -25.64 -10.21
CA SER A 28 -7.50 -25.19 -8.92
C SER A 28 -6.81 -23.83 -9.02
N GLY A 29 -6.07 -23.61 -10.11
CA GLY A 29 -5.36 -22.34 -10.34
C GLY A 29 -6.32 -21.18 -10.57
N LEU A 30 -7.34 -21.39 -11.41
CA LEU A 30 -8.36 -20.39 -11.70
C LEU A 30 -9.21 -20.06 -10.46
N LEU A 31 -9.63 -21.08 -9.71
CA LEU A 31 -10.39 -20.89 -8.47
C LEU A 31 -9.59 -20.06 -7.45
N ARG A 32 -8.29 -20.34 -7.29
CA ARG A 32 -7.41 -19.56 -6.42
C ARG A 32 -7.31 -18.11 -6.90
N ILE A 33 -6.93 -17.89 -8.17
CA ILE A 33 -6.65 -16.56 -8.70
C ILE A 33 -7.91 -15.70 -8.65
N VAL A 34 -9.04 -16.20 -9.16
CA VAL A 34 -10.31 -15.48 -9.15
C VAL A 34 -10.78 -15.25 -7.71
N GLY A 35 -10.74 -16.29 -6.87
CA GLY A 35 -11.21 -16.22 -5.49
C GLY A 35 -10.45 -15.19 -4.65
N VAL A 36 -9.11 -15.22 -4.66
CA VAL A 36 -8.30 -14.31 -3.85
C VAL A 36 -8.36 -12.88 -4.41
N SER A 37 -8.31 -12.70 -5.73
CA SER A 37 -8.38 -11.37 -6.35
C SER A 37 -9.72 -10.69 -6.06
N THR A 38 -10.85 -11.39 -6.25
CA THR A 38 -12.18 -10.84 -5.96
C THR A 38 -12.36 -10.56 -4.47
N LEU A 39 -11.85 -11.42 -3.58
CA LEU A 39 -11.91 -11.21 -2.14
C LEU A 39 -11.18 -9.92 -1.72
N ILE A 40 -9.94 -9.74 -2.19
CA ILE A 40 -9.12 -8.56 -1.85
C ILE A 40 -9.73 -7.30 -2.45
N ALA A 41 -10.11 -7.31 -3.73
CA ALA A 41 -10.74 -6.17 -4.39
C ALA A 41 -12.03 -5.75 -3.68
N THR A 42 -12.89 -6.71 -3.30
CA THR A 42 -14.11 -6.43 -2.54
C THR A 42 -13.80 -5.83 -1.17
N LYS A 43 -12.78 -6.33 -0.47
CA LYS A 43 -12.39 -5.77 0.83
C LYS A 43 -11.84 -4.36 0.69
N ALA A 44 -10.99 -4.09 -0.29
CA ALA A 44 -10.48 -2.77 -0.58
C ALA A 44 -11.62 -1.79 -0.94
N ALA A 45 -12.61 -2.22 -1.73
CA ALA A 45 -13.77 -1.38 -2.07
C ALA A 45 -14.57 -0.98 -0.83
N ARG A 46 -14.77 -1.91 0.11
CA ARG A 46 -15.43 -1.59 1.39
C ARG A 46 -14.62 -0.60 2.23
N LEU A 47 -13.29 -0.69 2.21
CA LEU A 47 -12.42 0.26 2.90
C LEU A 47 -12.45 1.64 2.23
N ALA A 48 -12.42 1.70 0.90
CA ALA A 48 -12.51 2.96 0.14
C ALA A 48 -13.84 3.68 0.38
N ILE A 49 -14.95 2.94 0.38
CA ILE A 49 -16.28 3.47 0.72
C ILE A 49 -16.27 4.02 2.16
N ALA A 50 -15.75 3.25 3.12
CA ALA A 50 -15.67 3.67 4.52
C ALA A 50 -14.75 4.89 4.72
N ALA A 51 -13.73 5.06 3.87
CA ALA A 51 -12.80 6.18 3.92
C ALA A 51 -13.42 7.50 3.41
N GLY A 52 -14.58 7.47 2.75
CA GLY A 52 -15.34 8.67 2.39
C GLY A 52 -14.58 9.62 1.47
N GLY A 53 -13.84 9.08 0.48
CA GLY A 53 -13.03 9.87 -0.46
C GLY A 53 -11.60 10.17 0.01
N ARG A 54 -11.22 9.78 1.23
CA ARG A 54 -9.83 9.84 1.68
C ARG A 54 -9.03 8.70 1.03
N PRO A 55 -7.82 8.97 0.52
CA PRO A 55 -7.01 7.94 -0.11
C PRO A 55 -6.58 6.88 0.91
N ILE A 56 -6.62 5.62 0.49
CA ILE A 56 -6.13 4.46 1.25
C ILE A 56 -4.93 3.85 0.54
N SER A 57 -3.92 3.39 1.27
CA SER A 57 -2.69 2.82 0.71
C SER A 57 -2.51 1.38 1.17
N ASP A 58 -2.12 0.48 0.25
CA ASP A 58 -1.80 -0.91 0.55
C ASP A 58 -0.37 -1.05 1.09
N PHE A 59 -0.25 -1.33 2.39
CA PHE A 59 1.02 -1.64 3.07
C PHE A 59 1.11 -3.12 3.47
N GLY A 60 0.40 -4.00 2.74
CA GLY A 60 0.22 -5.42 3.04
C GLY A 60 1.41 -6.32 2.69
N LEU A 61 2.39 -5.83 1.92
CA LEU A 61 3.52 -6.59 1.37
C LEU A 61 4.13 -7.61 2.36
N ARG A 62 4.44 -7.16 3.57
CA ARG A 62 5.13 -7.97 4.60
C ARG A 62 4.30 -9.14 5.16
N ARG A 63 3.02 -9.26 4.81
CA ARG A 63 2.10 -10.31 5.29
C ARG A 63 1.31 -10.97 4.15
N ALA A 64 1.43 -10.47 2.93
CA ALA A 64 0.70 -11.03 1.80
C ALA A 64 1.29 -12.38 1.40
N HIS A 65 0.43 -13.39 1.25
CA HIS A 65 0.83 -14.70 0.71
C HIS A 65 1.14 -14.64 -0.79
N ASP A 66 0.53 -13.69 -1.50
CA ASP A 66 0.76 -13.40 -2.91
C ASP A 66 0.80 -11.87 -3.10
N PRO A 67 1.98 -11.23 -2.94
CA PRO A 67 2.07 -9.77 -2.89
C PRO A 67 1.69 -9.05 -4.19
N HIS A 68 2.01 -9.62 -5.36
CA HIS A 68 1.65 -9.01 -6.66
C HIS A 68 0.13 -9.01 -6.85
N LEU A 69 -0.51 -10.16 -6.62
CA LEU A 69 -1.95 -10.30 -6.73
C LEU A 69 -2.67 -9.41 -5.71
N ALA A 70 -2.16 -9.34 -4.47
CA ALA A 70 -2.75 -8.50 -3.42
C ALA A 70 -2.69 -7.01 -3.74
N ALA A 71 -1.52 -6.49 -4.14
CA ALA A 71 -1.35 -5.08 -4.48
C ALA A 71 -2.25 -4.67 -5.65
N ARG A 72 -2.24 -5.45 -6.74
CA ARG A 72 -3.06 -5.19 -7.94
C ARG A 72 -4.55 -5.24 -7.63
N SER A 73 -5.01 -6.27 -6.92
CA SER A 73 -6.42 -6.43 -6.58
C SER A 73 -6.89 -5.35 -5.61
N GLY A 74 -6.05 -4.96 -4.65
CA GLY A 74 -6.33 -3.85 -3.75
C GLY A 74 -6.49 -2.53 -4.51
N TYR A 75 -5.63 -2.27 -5.50
CA TYR A 75 -5.71 -1.08 -6.35
C TYR A 75 -6.99 -1.04 -7.18
N ILE A 76 -7.34 -2.14 -7.86
CA ILE A 76 -8.63 -2.26 -8.58
C ILE A 76 -9.81 -2.03 -7.62
N GLY A 77 -9.71 -2.54 -6.39
CA GLY A 77 -10.72 -2.33 -5.35
C GLY A 77 -10.74 -0.92 -4.75
N GLY A 78 -9.81 -0.02 -5.08
CA GLY A 78 -9.85 1.38 -4.62
C GLY A 78 -8.72 1.80 -3.68
N CYS A 79 -7.68 0.98 -3.48
CA CYS A 79 -6.42 1.49 -2.93
C CYS A 79 -5.82 2.51 -3.90
N ALA A 80 -5.39 3.67 -3.40
CA ALA A 80 -4.79 4.74 -4.21
C ALA A 80 -3.30 4.54 -4.48
N SER A 81 -2.62 3.70 -3.68
CA SER A 81 -1.20 3.40 -3.82
C SER A 81 -0.84 2.09 -3.13
N THR A 82 0.39 1.59 -3.36
CA THR A 82 0.98 0.44 -2.65
C THR A 82 2.39 0.73 -2.18
N SER A 83 2.82 0.11 -1.09
CA SER A 83 4.23 0.10 -0.66
C SER A 83 5.08 -0.89 -1.45
N PHE A 84 4.48 -1.74 -2.27
CA PHE A 84 5.20 -2.75 -3.02
C PHE A 84 5.72 -2.21 -4.35
N VAL A 85 6.95 -1.69 -4.34
CA VAL A 85 7.58 -1.01 -5.48
C VAL A 85 7.61 -1.87 -6.75
N ALA A 86 7.81 -3.18 -6.64
CA ALA A 86 7.84 -4.06 -7.82
C ALA A 86 6.46 -4.14 -8.50
N ALA A 87 5.38 -4.31 -7.73
CA ALA A 87 4.02 -4.27 -8.27
C ALA A 87 3.64 -2.88 -8.79
N ALA A 88 4.09 -1.82 -8.11
CA ALA A 88 3.89 -0.45 -8.57
C ALA A 88 4.53 -0.22 -9.95
N MET A 89 5.74 -0.73 -10.17
CA MET A 89 6.44 -0.66 -11.45
C MET A 89 5.79 -1.54 -12.51
N GLU A 90 5.43 -2.79 -12.18
CA GLU A 90 4.86 -3.75 -13.13
C GLU A 90 3.47 -3.35 -13.63
N TYR A 91 2.63 -2.78 -12.76
CA TYR A 91 1.25 -2.46 -13.04
C TYR A 91 0.98 -0.95 -13.19
N ASP A 92 2.03 -0.14 -13.28
CA ASP A 92 1.95 1.33 -13.40
C ASP A 92 1.05 1.98 -12.33
N MET A 93 1.23 1.54 -11.08
CA MET A 93 0.47 2.02 -9.93
C MET A 93 1.28 3.04 -9.12
N PRO A 94 0.65 4.02 -8.44
CA PRO A 94 1.36 4.90 -7.52
C PRO A 94 2.04 4.13 -6.38
N ALA A 95 3.35 4.29 -6.26
CA ALA A 95 4.11 3.81 -5.12
C ALA A 95 4.03 4.82 -3.96
N ALA A 96 3.80 4.33 -2.74
CA ALA A 96 3.84 5.14 -1.53
C ALA A 96 4.62 4.43 -0.43
N GLY A 97 5.44 5.16 0.31
CA GLY A 97 6.28 4.60 1.37
C GLY A 97 6.68 5.64 2.41
N THR A 98 7.00 5.16 3.59
CA THR A 98 7.51 5.99 4.70
C THR A 98 8.88 5.48 5.12
N VAL A 99 9.50 6.22 6.04
CA VAL A 99 10.69 5.74 6.76
C VAL A 99 10.32 4.66 7.78
N PRO A 100 11.14 3.60 7.97
CA PRO A 100 10.93 2.60 9.01
C PRO A 100 11.51 3.03 10.36
N HIS A 101 11.01 2.45 11.47
CA HIS A 101 11.60 2.64 12.81
C HIS A 101 13.10 2.34 12.84
N ALA A 102 13.54 1.29 12.14
CA ALA A 102 14.94 0.90 12.09
C ALA A 102 15.86 2.03 11.59
N LEU A 103 15.37 2.90 10.69
CA LEU A 103 16.12 4.06 10.25
C LEU A 103 16.30 5.06 11.39
N ILE A 104 15.24 5.35 12.16
CA ILE A 104 15.30 6.27 13.30
C ILE A 104 16.23 5.72 14.37
N GLN A 105 16.14 4.42 14.67
CA GLN A 105 16.98 3.73 15.66
C GLN A 105 18.45 3.62 15.27
N ALA A 106 18.79 3.76 13.98
CA ALA A 106 20.17 3.80 13.51
C ALA A 106 20.91 5.10 13.91
N PHE A 107 20.17 6.16 14.27
CA PHE A 107 20.75 7.40 14.78
C PHE A 107 20.87 7.37 16.30
N ARG A 108 21.78 8.19 16.83
CA ARG A 108 21.97 8.33 18.29
C ARG A 108 20.74 8.90 19.01
N ASN A 109 19.92 9.70 18.32
CA ASN A 109 18.69 10.27 18.85
C ASN A 109 17.70 10.56 17.72
N GLU A 110 16.42 10.58 18.07
CA GLU A 110 15.29 10.76 17.16
C GLU A 110 15.30 12.11 16.42
N LEU A 111 15.64 13.21 17.11
CA LEU A 111 15.69 14.54 16.48
C LEU A 111 16.75 14.61 15.38
N THR A 112 17.91 14.00 15.58
CA THR A 112 18.94 13.92 14.53
C THR A 112 18.45 13.11 13.32
N ALA A 113 17.73 12.00 13.55
CA ALA A 113 17.14 11.23 12.46
C ALA A 113 16.13 12.05 11.66
N PHE A 114 15.20 12.73 12.34
CA PHE A 114 14.18 13.56 11.70
C PHE A 114 14.78 14.70 10.88
N ARG A 115 15.82 15.36 11.39
CA ARG A 115 16.56 16.38 10.63
C ARG A 115 17.17 15.81 9.36
N ALA A 116 17.85 14.66 9.46
CA ALA A 116 18.47 14.01 8.31
C ALA A 116 17.42 13.73 7.22
N ILE A 117 16.31 13.08 7.60
CA ILE A 117 15.19 12.76 6.69
C ILE A 117 14.62 14.03 6.06
N ALA A 118 14.33 15.06 6.87
CA ALA A 118 13.72 16.30 6.41
C ALA A 118 14.61 17.08 5.43
N THR A 119 15.93 16.95 5.53
CA THR A 119 16.88 17.56 4.59
C THR A 119 17.16 16.72 3.35
N SER A 120 16.78 15.44 3.33
CA SER A 120 17.08 14.53 2.21
C SER A 120 16.05 14.57 1.07
N LEU A 121 14.79 14.91 1.36
CA LEU A 121 13.70 14.88 0.37
C LEU A 121 12.89 16.19 0.38
N PRO A 122 12.48 16.72 -0.79
CA PRO A 122 11.64 17.93 -0.86
C PRO A 122 10.28 17.79 -0.18
N SER A 123 9.71 16.58 -0.20
CA SER A 123 8.50 16.21 0.51
C SER A 123 8.76 14.90 1.26
N TYR A 124 8.40 14.85 2.54
CA TYR A 124 8.73 13.72 3.42
C TYR A 124 7.66 13.49 4.49
N SER A 125 7.68 12.31 5.09
CA SER A 125 6.89 11.94 6.27
C SER A 125 7.81 11.50 7.41
N LEU A 126 7.36 11.70 8.65
CA LEU A 126 8.11 11.33 9.86
C LEU A 126 7.29 10.36 10.72
N LEU A 127 7.95 9.35 11.26
CA LEU A 127 7.33 8.32 12.09
C LEU A 127 7.49 8.68 13.57
N LEU A 128 6.37 9.01 14.22
CA LEU A 128 6.35 9.70 15.52
C LEU A 128 6.33 8.76 16.74
N ASP A 129 6.19 7.46 16.52
CA ASP A 129 5.91 6.45 17.54
C ASP A 129 7.09 5.49 17.79
N THR A 130 8.32 5.92 17.49
CA THR A 130 9.51 5.07 17.73
C THR A 130 9.84 4.94 19.21
N TYR A 131 9.66 6.01 20.00
CA TYR A 131 9.93 6.01 21.45
C TYR A 131 8.74 6.56 22.26
N ASP A 132 8.55 7.89 22.26
CA ASP A 132 7.44 8.58 22.93
C ASP A 132 6.76 9.53 21.94
N VAL A 133 5.47 9.34 21.70
CA VAL A 133 4.70 10.07 20.68
C VAL A 133 4.70 11.57 20.94
N THR A 134 4.55 11.99 22.21
CA THR A 134 4.47 13.41 22.56
C THR A 134 5.80 14.11 22.27
N THR A 135 6.90 13.47 22.61
CA THR A 135 8.25 13.96 22.32
C THR A 135 8.56 13.90 20.84
N GLY A 136 8.14 12.83 20.15
CA GLY A 136 8.25 12.68 18.69
C GLY A 136 7.57 13.81 17.93
N ILE A 137 6.35 14.20 18.33
CA ILE A 137 5.65 15.36 17.75
C ILE A 137 6.48 16.65 17.91
N ARG A 138 7.04 16.90 19.10
CA ARG A 138 7.89 18.09 19.34
C ARG A 138 9.13 18.08 18.46
N HIS A 139 9.79 16.93 18.33
CA HIS A 139 10.96 16.77 17.47
C HIS A 139 10.62 16.97 15.99
N ALA A 140 9.50 16.39 15.53
CA ALA A 140 9.06 16.50 14.15
C ALA A 140 8.72 17.94 13.76
N VAL A 141 7.96 18.67 14.60
CA VAL A 141 7.65 20.10 14.37
C VAL A 141 8.93 20.93 14.28
N ARG A 142 9.91 20.66 15.16
CA ARG A 142 11.19 21.36 15.15
C ARG A 142 11.97 21.09 13.86
N ALA A 143 12.16 19.82 13.51
CA ALA A 143 12.88 19.43 12.29
C ALA A 143 12.19 19.99 11.02
N ALA A 144 10.86 19.97 10.99
CA ALA A 144 10.10 20.46 9.84
C ALA A 144 10.23 21.97 9.62
N ARG A 145 10.20 22.77 10.69
CA ARG A 145 10.44 24.23 10.61
C ARG A 145 11.86 24.54 10.14
N GLU A 146 12.84 23.84 10.70
CA GLU A 146 14.26 23.99 10.31
C GLU A 146 14.45 23.66 8.82
N ALA A 147 13.90 22.54 8.33
CA ALA A 147 14.00 22.12 6.93
C ALA A 147 13.23 23.05 5.97
N SER A 148 12.03 23.51 6.35
CA SER A 148 11.26 24.48 5.57
C SER A 148 12.00 25.81 5.41
N THR A 149 12.64 26.30 6.49
CA THR A 149 13.39 27.57 6.46
C THR A 149 14.67 27.46 5.65
N SER A 150 15.38 26.33 5.76
CA SER A 150 16.71 26.16 5.16
C SER A 150 16.68 25.64 3.72
N HIS A 151 15.71 24.79 3.37
CA HIS A 151 15.65 24.10 2.07
C HIS A 151 14.31 24.27 1.35
N GLY A 152 13.30 24.90 1.98
CA GLY A 152 11.95 24.99 1.41
C GLY A 152 11.21 23.64 1.37
N HIS A 153 11.70 22.62 2.07
CA HIS A 153 11.09 21.29 2.08
C HIS A 153 9.81 21.26 2.92
N VAL A 154 8.90 20.34 2.57
CA VAL A 154 7.54 20.25 3.13
C VAL A 154 7.33 18.91 3.84
N LEU A 155 6.76 18.97 5.04
CA LEU A 155 6.25 17.79 5.72
C LEU A 155 4.86 17.45 5.15
N ALA A 156 4.70 16.24 4.62
CA ALA A 156 3.48 15.73 3.99
C ALA A 156 2.37 15.38 5.01
#